data_AF-A0A7Z0SRC4-F1
#
_entry.id   AF-A0A7Z0SRC4-F1
#
_cell.length_a   1.000
_cell.length_b   1.000
_cell.length_c   1.000
_cell.angle_alpha   90.00
_cell.angle_beta   90.00
_cell.angle_gamma   90.00
#
_symmetry.space_group_name_H-M   'P 1'
#
loop_
_entity.id
_entity.type
_entity.pdbx_description
1 polymer ?
#
loop_
_entity_poly.entity_id
_entity_poly.type
_entity_poly.pdbx_seq_one_letter_code
_entity_poly.pdbx_strand_id
1 'polypeptide(L)'
;MPLLTDVQQAQLLAHGQRRAQDPEFDPLPVVKLYTPDAGVVWLLAFAYPDDPARLHVLCDANTGFPQLTDIRLTELEAIHGPNGYPVAVDASFVATRTLSDYAARATALGAYIEE
;
A
#
# COMPACT_ATOMS: atom_id res chain seq x y z
N MET A 1 6.12 6.59 15.66
CA MET A 1 7.11 6.56 14.57
C MET A 1 6.30 6.67 13.29
N PRO A 2 6.67 7.53 12.32
CA PRO A 2 5.88 7.69 11.10
C PRO A 2 5.84 6.38 10.30
N LEU A 3 4.74 6.13 9.59
CA LEU A 3 4.59 4.96 8.71
C LEU A 3 5.49 5.04 7.47
N LEU A 4 5.89 6.25 7.07
CA LEU A 4 6.73 6.52 5.91
C LEU A 4 7.97 7.28 6.33
N THR A 5 9.11 6.90 5.76
CA THR A 5 10.33 7.71 5.75
C THR A 5 10.26 8.76 4.64
N ASP A 6 11.06 9.83 4.75
CA ASP A 6 11.16 10.86 3.71
C ASP A 6 11.55 10.27 2.34
N VAL A 7 12.39 9.24 2.34
CA VAL A 7 12.82 8.53 1.11
C VAL A 7 11.64 7.79 0.48
N GLN A 8 10.86 7.05 1.28
CA GLN A 8 9.67 6.35 0.80
C GLN A 8 8.61 7.33 0.30
N GLN A 9 8.40 8.45 0.99
CA GLN A 9 7.46 9.47 0.57
C GLN A 9 7.89 10.14 -0.74
N ALA A 10 9.18 10.45 -0.91
CA ALA A 10 9.72 10.97 -2.17
C ALA A 10 9.55 9.97 -3.31
N GLN A 11 9.77 8.67 -3.07
CA GLN A 11 9.59 7.62 -4.07
C GLN A 11 8.12 7.45 -4.47
N LEU A 12 7.20 7.43 -3.51
CA LEU A 12 5.75 7.39 -3.77
C LEU A 12 5.31 8.60 -4.62
N LEU A 13 5.82 9.79 -4.31
CA LEU A 13 5.52 11.00 -5.08
C LEU A 13 6.10 10.93 -6.51
N ALA A 14 7.32 10.41 -6.67
CA ALA A 14 7.93 10.21 -7.99
C ALA A 14 7.12 9.22 -8.84
N HIS A 15 6.62 8.13 -8.25
CA HIS A 15 5.69 7.22 -8.92
C HIS A 15 4.40 7.94 -9.35
N GLY A 16 3.85 8.81 -8.49
CA GLY A 16 2.64 9.58 -8.81
C GLY A 16 2.83 10.58 -9.94
N GLN A 17 3.98 11.27 -9.95
CA GLN A 17 4.35 12.17 -11.05
C GLN A 17 4.48 11.41 -12.37
N ARG A 18 5.07 10.21 -12.33
CA ARG A 18 5.17 9.34 -13.51
C ARG A 18 3.78 8.89 -13.97
N ARG A 19 2.90 8.47 -13.05
CA ARG A 19 1.52 8.06 -13.34
C ARG A 19 0.66 9.17 -13.95
N ALA A 20 0.90 10.43 -13.56
CA ALA A 20 0.21 11.59 -14.14
C ALA A 20 0.62 11.87 -15.60
N GLN A 21 1.86 11.53 -15.97
CA GLN A 21 2.37 11.67 -17.33
C GLN A 21 2.07 10.45 -18.21
N ASP A 22 1.98 9.27 -17.59
CA ASP A 22 1.82 7.97 -18.23
C ASP A 22 0.71 7.19 -17.53
N PRO A 23 -0.53 7.23 -18.05
CA PRO A 23 -1.65 6.57 -17.42
C PRO A 23 -1.56 5.03 -17.35
N GLU A 24 -0.61 4.41 -18.04
CA GLU A 24 -0.39 2.96 -18.00
C GLU A 24 0.75 2.58 -17.05
N PHE A 25 1.40 3.56 -16.41
CA PHE A 25 2.46 3.29 -15.46
C PHE A 25 1.95 2.50 -14.26
N ASP A 26 2.46 1.28 -14.10
CA ASP A 26 2.14 0.37 -13.01
C ASP A 26 3.41 0.13 -12.15
N PRO A 27 3.56 0.85 -11.02
CA PRO A 27 4.79 0.79 -10.23
C PRO A 27 4.90 -0.48 -9.39
N LEU A 28 6.13 -0.81 -9.01
CA LEU A 28 6.39 -1.68 -7.86
C LEU A 28 5.94 -0.95 -6.58
N PRO A 29 5.22 -1.61 -5.66
CA PRO A 29 4.93 -1.02 -4.36
C PRO A 29 6.19 -0.65 -3.58
N VAL A 30 6.14 0.47 -2.87
CA VAL A 30 7.28 1.04 -2.13
C VAL A 30 7.32 0.54 -0.68
N VAL A 31 6.14 0.36 -0.07
CA VAL A 31 5.99 0.01 1.35
C VAL A 31 4.87 -1.00 1.49
N LYS A 32 5.08 -1.99 2.36
CA LYS A 32 4.03 -2.86 2.89
C LYS A 32 3.73 -2.47 4.33
N LEU A 33 2.44 -2.27 4.59
CA LEU A 33 1.89 -2.06 5.91
C LEU A 33 0.97 -3.21 6.29
N TYR A 34 0.79 -3.47 7.57
CA TYR A 34 -0.13 -4.50 8.04
C TYR A 34 -0.70 -4.21 9.44
N THR A 35 -1.85 -4.80 9.77
CA THR A 35 -2.34 -4.87 11.15
C THR A 35 -1.75 -6.10 11.86
N PRO A 36 -0.96 -5.93 12.95
CA PRO A 36 -0.32 -7.05 13.65
C PRO A 36 -1.29 -8.10 14.21
N ASP A 37 -2.55 -7.70 14.43
CA ASP A 37 -3.59 -8.45 15.14
C ASP A 37 -4.89 -8.63 14.33
N ALA A 38 -4.91 -8.25 13.04
CA ALA A 38 -6.08 -8.41 12.17
C ALA A 38 -5.79 -8.93 10.76
N GLY A 39 -4.51 -9.07 10.36
CA GLY A 39 -4.15 -9.67 9.07
C GLY A 39 -4.53 -8.84 7.84
N VAL A 40 -4.83 -7.55 8.03
CA VAL A 40 -5.06 -6.60 6.94
C VAL A 40 -3.70 -6.16 6.41
N VAL A 41 -3.54 -6.08 5.10
CA VAL A 41 -2.31 -5.67 4.40
C VAL A 41 -2.59 -4.50 3.47
N TRP A 42 -1.65 -3.55 3.43
CA TRP A 42 -1.61 -2.51 2.40
C TRP A 42 -0.28 -2.52 1.67
N LEU A 43 -0.30 -2.48 0.34
CA LEU A 43 0.87 -2.20 -0.49
C LEU A 43 0.73 -0.80 -1.09
N LEU A 44 1.63 0.11 -0.71
CA LEU A 44 1.59 1.51 -1.14
C LEU A 44 2.34 1.68 -2.46
N ALA A 45 1.67 2.18 -3.49
CA ALA A 45 2.23 2.25 -4.85
C ALA A 45 2.67 3.64 -5.26
N PHE A 46 1.84 4.66 -5.04
CA PHE A 46 2.17 6.05 -5.34
C PHE A 46 1.36 7.03 -4.49
N ALA A 47 1.85 8.27 -4.41
CA ALA A 47 1.15 9.40 -3.82
C ALA A 47 0.70 10.37 -4.92
N TYR A 48 -0.44 11.04 -4.75
CA TYR A 48 -0.93 11.99 -5.75
C TYR A 48 -0.10 13.29 -5.71
N PRO A 49 0.40 13.82 -6.85
CA PRO A 49 1.25 15.02 -6.84
C PRO A 49 0.57 16.29 -6.31
N ASP A 50 -0.75 16.39 -6.47
CA ASP A 50 -1.60 17.49 -6.02
C ASP A 50 -2.09 17.34 -4.57
N ASP A 51 -2.12 16.11 -4.03
CA ASP A 51 -2.34 15.79 -2.62
C ASP A 51 -1.41 14.65 -2.18
N PRO A 52 -0.15 14.94 -1.80
CA PRO A 52 0.84 13.91 -1.47
C PRO A 52 0.49 13.04 -0.25
N ALA A 53 -0.54 13.42 0.52
CA ALA A 53 -1.06 12.60 1.62
C ALA A 53 -2.10 11.57 1.16
N ARG A 54 -2.64 11.70 -0.07
CA ARG A 54 -3.49 10.69 -0.70
C ARG A 54 -2.60 9.67 -1.40
N LEU A 55 -2.79 8.41 -1.07
CA LEU A 55 -1.99 7.28 -1.53
C LEU A 55 -2.87 6.34 -2.33
N HIS A 56 -2.37 5.84 -3.45
CA HIS A 56 -2.97 4.73 -4.18
C HIS A 56 -2.33 3.42 -3.73
N VAL A 57 -3.17 2.45 -3.37
CA VAL A 57 -2.76 1.25 -2.64
C VAL A 57 -3.51 0.01 -3.10
N LEU A 58 -2.90 -1.16 -2.91
CA LEU A 58 -3.63 -2.40 -2.73
C LEU A 58 -3.98 -2.53 -1.25
N CYS A 59 -5.25 -2.75 -0.94
CA CYS A 59 -5.75 -3.09 0.40
C CYS A 59 -6.32 -4.50 0.36
N ASP A 60 -5.84 -5.38 1.21
CA ASP A 60 -6.41 -6.71 1.40
C ASP A 60 -6.75 -6.92 2.87
N ALA A 61 -8.03 -7.03 3.17
CA ALA A 61 -8.53 -7.27 4.52
C ALA A 61 -8.65 -8.76 4.88
N ASN A 62 -8.10 -9.65 4.04
CA ASN A 62 -8.19 -11.10 4.16
C ASN A 62 -9.65 -11.60 4.17
N THR A 63 -10.50 -10.96 3.35
CA THR A 63 -11.94 -11.26 3.24
C THR A 63 -12.31 -11.94 1.92
N GLY A 64 -11.34 -12.26 1.06
CA GLY A 64 -11.59 -12.74 -0.30
C GLY A 64 -11.63 -11.63 -1.37
N PHE A 65 -11.59 -10.36 -0.97
CA PHE A 65 -11.85 -9.23 -1.85
C PHE A 65 -10.78 -8.13 -1.70
N PRO A 66 -9.56 -8.35 -2.23
CA PRO A 66 -8.55 -7.30 -2.29
C PRO A 66 -9.02 -6.15 -3.19
N GLN A 67 -8.62 -4.92 -2.85
CA GLN A 67 -9.06 -3.70 -3.53
C GLN A 67 -7.89 -2.79 -3.87
N LEU A 68 -7.84 -2.34 -5.12
CA LEU A 68 -7.08 -1.15 -5.49
C LEU A 68 -7.90 0.08 -5.12
N THR A 69 -7.38 0.92 -4.25
CA THR A 69 -8.13 2.05 -3.69
C THR A 69 -7.20 3.20 -3.33
N ASP A 70 -7.80 4.34 -3.04
CA ASP A 70 -7.09 5.49 -2.47
C ASP A 70 -7.37 5.58 -0.98
N ILE A 71 -6.35 5.98 -0.21
CA ILE A 71 -6.45 6.18 1.23
C ILE A 71 -5.56 7.35 1.66
N ARG A 72 -5.96 8.10 2.69
CA ARG A 72 -5.07 9.12 3.25
C ARG A 72 -4.06 8.50 4.22
N LEU A 73 -2.83 9.03 4.23
CA LEU A 73 -1.82 8.63 5.21
C LEU A 73 -2.34 8.76 6.65
N THR A 74 -3.06 9.83 6.96
CA THR A 74 -3.66 10.05 8.28
C THR A 74 -4.75 9.03 8.64
N GLU A 75 -5.43 8.44 7.64
CA GLU A 75 -6.39 7.36 7.88
C GLU A 75 -5.64 6.08 8.24
N LEU A 76 -4.56 5.74 7.52
CA LEU A 76 -3.68 4.62 7.87
C LEU A 76 -3.10 4.76 9.27
N GLU A 77 -2.66 5.96 9.66
CA GLU A 77 -2.11 6.23 11.01
C GLU A 77 -3.17 6.13 12.12
N ALA A 78 -4.44 6.34 11.79
CA ALA A 78 -5.55 6.25 12.74
C ALA A 78 -6.06 4.81 12.92
N ILE A 79 -5.75 3.89 12.00
CA ILE A 79 -6.20 2.49 12.08
C ILE A 79 -5.50 1.78 13.23
N HIS A 80 -6.31 1.15 14.09
CA HIS A 80 -5.88 0.23 15.12
C HIS A 80 -6.64 -1.08 14.95
N GLY A 81 -5.94 -2.20 15.11
CA GLY A 81 -6.58 -3.52 15.08
C GLY A 81 -7.39 -3.82 16.35
N PRO A 82 -8.00 -5.02 16.42
CA PRO A 82 -8.93 -5.40 17.49
C PRO A 82 -8.35 -5.33 18.91
N ASN A 83 -7.05 -5.53 19.08
CA ASN A 83 -6.34 -5.43 20.35
C ASN A 83 -5.73 -4.03 20.58
N GLY A 84 -6.03 -3.07 19.71
CA GLY A 84 -5.54 -1.70 19.81
C GLY A 84 -4.11 -1.52 19.29
N TYR A 85 -3.55 -2.49 18.56
CA TYR A 85 -2.24 -2.30 17.95
C TYR A 85 -2.35 -1.41 16.70
N PRO A 86 -1.45 -0.41 16.55
CA PRO A 86 -1.45 0.42 15.36
C PRO A 86 -0.98 -0.38 14.15
N VAL A 87 -1.26 0.14 12.96
CA VAL A 87 -0.65 -0.33 11.72
C VAL A 87 0.89 -0.34 11.85
N ALA A 88 1.51 -1.41 11.40
CA ALA A 88 2.95 -1.60 11.41
C ALA A 88 3.53 -1.57 9.99
N VAL A 89 4.81 -1.19 9.90
CA VAL A 89 5.58 -1.22 8.66
C VAL A 89 6.34 -2.54 8.59
N ASP A 90 6.27 -3.22 7.44
CA ASP A 90 7.14 -4.36 7.17
C ASP A 90 8.49 -3.87 6.64
N ALA A 91 9.51 -3.86 7.50
CA ALA A 91 10.85 -3.40 7.15
C ALA A 91 11.62 -4.39 6.25
N SER A 92 11.13 -5.62 6.11
CA SER A 92 11.75 -6.66 5.28
C SER A 92 11.17 -6.74 3.87
N PHE A 93 10.05 -6.04 3.64
CA PHE A 93 9.36 -6.07 2.37
C PHE A 93 10.20 -5.48 1.23
N VAL A 94 10.32 -6.26 0.15
CA VAL A 94 10.91 -5.86 -1.13
C VAL A 94 9.95 -6.29 -2.23
N ALA A 95 9.37 -5.33 -2.95
CA ALA A 95 8.47 -5.64 -4.04
C ALA A 95 9.20 -6.32 -5.21
N THR A 96 8.68 -7.46 -5.66
CA THR A 96 9.17 -8.23 -6.83
C THR A 96 8.22 -8.11 -8.03
N ARG A 97 7.05 -7.49 -7.83
CA ARG A 97 5.94 -7.40 -8.79
C ARG A 97 5.32 -6.02 -8.79
N THR A 98 4.66 -5.69 -9.89
CA THR A 98 3.89 -4.44 -9.99
C THR A 98 2.62 -4.52 -9.15
N LEU A 99 2.03 -3.36 -8.84
CA LEU A 99 0.83 -3.28 -8.02
C LEU A 99 -0.33 -4.08 -8.65
N SER A 100 -0.51 -3.97 -9.98
CA SER A 100 -1.60 -4.71 -10.65
C SER A 100 -1.39 -6.23 -10.63
N ASP A 101 -0.14 -6.72 -10.71
CA ASP A 101 0.16 -8.15 -10.60
C ASP A 101 -0.11 -8.65 -9.17
N TYR A 102 0.29 -7.91 -8.13
CA TYR A 102 -0.10 -8.24 -6.75
C TYR A 102 -1.62 -8.29 -6.58
N ALA A 103 -2.36 -7.33 -7.12
CA ALA A 103 -3.82 -7.29 -7.03
C ALA A 103 -4.49 -8.46 -7.77
N ALA A 104 -4.01 -8.80 -8.97
CA ALA A 104 -4.51 -9.92 -9.75
C ALA A 104 -4.26 -11.25 -9.03
N ARG A 105 -3.07 -11.44 -8.45
CA ARG A 105 -2.71 -12.64 -7.68
C ARG A 105 -3.54 -12.74 -6.40
N ALA A 106 -3.67 -11.66 -5.65
CA ALA A 106 -4.49 -11.64 -4.44
C ALA A 106 -5.95 -11.98 -4.77
N THR A 107 -6.48 -11.48 -5.90
CA THR A 107 -7.83 -11.80 -6.36
C THR A 107 -7.96 -13.29 -6.70
N ALA A 108 -6.98 -13.85 -7.42
CA ALA A 108 -7.00 -15.26 -7.81
C ALA A 108 -6.86 -16.22 -6.62
N LEU A 109 -6.13 -15.81 -5.58
CA LEU A 109 -5.86 -16.61 -4.38
C LEU A 109 -6.87 -16.35 -3.25
N GLY A 110 -7.66 -15.28 -3.34
CA GLY A 110 -8.57 -14.81 -2.30
C GLY A 110 -7.89 -14.04 -1.15
N ALA A 111 -6.57 -13.90 -1.20
CA ALA A 111 -5.79 -13.13 -0.25
C ALA A 111 -4.41 -12.78 -0.82
N TYR A 112 -3.81 -11.70 -0.33
CA TYR A 112 -2.40 -11.39 -0.49
C TYR A 112 -1.58 -12.50 0.18
N ILE A 113 -0.61 -13.03 -0.58
CA ILE A 113 0.35 -14.01 -0.09
C ILE A 113 1.74 -13.43 -0.32
N GLU A 114 2.55 -13.48 0.74
CA GLU A 114 3.97 -13.13 0.68
C GLU A 114 4.74 -14.13 -0.19
N GLU A 115 5.68 -13.64 -0.99
CA GLU A 115 6.49 -14.49 -1.89
C GLU A 115 7.82 -14.93 -1.29
#